data_AF-A0A7S4QC58-F1
#
_entry.id   AF-A0A7S4QC58-F1
#
_cell.length_a   1.000
_cell.length_b   1.000
_cell.length_c   1.000
_cell.angle_alpha   90.00
_cell.angle_beta   90.00
_cell.angle_gamma   90.00
#
_symmetry.space_group_name_H-M   'P 1'
#
loop_
_entity.id
_entity.type
_entity.pdbx_description
1 polymer ?
#
loop_
_entity_poly.entity_id
_entity_poly.type
_entity_poly.pdbx_seq_one_letter_code
_entity_poly.pdbx_strand_id
1 'polypeptide(L)'
;IGKEEKECQKIASEAEADLAIALPALEAAMREVDKLDKSSITEIKAYSKPPPAVEKVLSCVMILMGKPTDWSNAKRALGDTNFLSNLKNFDKDNVKEIAISKVKKFVSNPSFSAEETTKVSKAAGALCAWCHAIHMYAGVSKEVAPKRASLKAAQESLAVKQEALSRAKEALANVVAKVSRLKEKYDLSVGEKNRLKQEANDLEDKLNPAEKLITGLGGEYSRWTESVGLLEKSITNVTGDAL
;
A
#
# COMPACT_ATOMS: atom_id res chain seq x y z
N ILE A 1 6.53 6.80 -1.35
CA ILE A 1 5.69 5.73 -1.95
C ILE A 1 6.56 4.57 -2.41
N GLY A 2 7.17 4.55 -3.60
CA GLY A 2 7.88 3.35 -4.08
C GLY A 2 9.09 2.86 -3.26
N LYS A 3 9.81 3.76 -2.56
CA LYS A 3 10.86 3.35 -1.61
C LYS A 3 10.28 2.79 -0.31
N GLU A 4 9.28 3.47 0.25
CA GLU A 4 8.57 3.07 1.47
C GLU A 4 7.84 1.73 1.29
N GLU A 5 7.29 1.47 0.10
CA GLU A 5 6.64 0.21 -0.28
C GLU A 5 7.64 -0.95 -0.28
N LYS A 6 8.82 -0.76 -0.90
CA LYS A 6 9.90 -1.75 -0.87
C LYS A 6 10.40 -2.03 0.54
N GLU A 7 10.50 -0.99 1.37
CA GLU A 7 10.94 -1.11 2.76
C GLU A 7 9.91 -1.84 3.63
N CYS A 8 8.62 -1.54 3.47
CA CYS A 8 7.53 -2.29 4.08
C CYS A 8 7.57 -3.77 3.67
N GLN A 9 7.75 -4.04 2.38
CA GLN A 9 7.77 -5.41 1.87
C GLN A 9 8.99 -6.19 2.37
N LYS A 10 10.13 -5.53 2.54
CA LYS A 10 11.33 -6.14 3.14
C LYS A 10 11.09 -6.49 4.61
N ILE A 11 10.56 -5.55 5.40
CA ILE A 11 10.25 -5.79 6.82
C ILE A 11 9.21 -6.91 6.99
N ALA A 12 8.20 -6.94 6.11
CA ALA A 12 7.20 -8.01 6.08
C ALA A 12 7.85 -9.37 5.79
N SER A 13 8.66 -9.44 4.73
CA SER A 13 9.32 -10.69 4.32
C SER A 13 10.29 -11.21 5.38
N GLU A 14 11.03 -10.33 6.07
CA GLU A 14 11.92 -10.72 7.16
C GLU A 14 11.11 -11.27 8.35
N ALA A 15 10.03 -10.58 8.74
CA ALA A 15 9.15 -11.03 9.82
C ALA A 15 8.44 -12.36 9.51
N GLU A 16 8.05 -12.58 8.25
CA GLU A 16 7.47 -13.84 7.78
C GLU A 16 8.49 -14.97 7.74
N ALA A 17 9.73 -14.70 7.33
CA ALA A 17 10.81 -15.69 7.32
C ALA A 17 11.14 -16.18 8.73
N ASP A 18 11.27 -15.25 9.69
CA ASP A 18 11.51 -15.59 11.10
C ASP A 18 10.39 -16.50 11.65
N LEU A 19 9.14 -16.15 11.34
CA LEU A 19 7.95 -16.89 11.77
C LEU A 19 7.82 -18.26 11.07
N ALA A 20 8.21 -18.35 9.80
CA ALA A 20 8.22 -19.60 9.03
C ALA A 20 9.23 -20.63 9.54
N ILE A 21 10.24 -20.21 10.29
CA ILE A 21 11.16 -21.13 10.97
C ILE A 21 10.55 -21.65 12.29
N ALA A 22 9.91 -20.76 13.05
CA ALA A 22 9.39 -21.11 14.38
C ALA A 22 8.08 -21.91 14.34
N LEU A 23 7.18 -21.62 13.38
CA LEU A 23 5.87 -22.29 13.30
C LEU A 23 5.98 -23.81 13.04
N PRO A 24 6.77 -24.31 12.08
CA PRO A 24 6.87 -25.75 11.83
C PRO A 24 7.46 -26.49 13.03
N ALA A 25 8.46 -25.91 13.70
CA ALA A 25 9.05 -26.48 14.90
C ALA A 25 8.01 -26.59 16.04
N LEU A 26 7.18 -25.57 16.20
CA LEU A 26 6.08 -25.56 17.15
C LEU A 26 5.01 -26.61 16.82
N GLU A 27 4.55 -26.67 15.57
CA GLU A 27 3.56 -27.65 15.13
C GLU A 27 4.06 -29.08 15.29
N ALA A 28 5.32 -29.35 14.93
CA ALA A 28 5.94 -30.67 15.11
C ALA A 28 5.96 -31.06 16.59
N ALA A 29 6.37 -30.15 17.48
CA ALA A 29 6.40 -30.43 18.91
C ALA A 29 5.00 -30.59 19.51
N MET A 30 4.01 -29.80 19.08
CA MET A 30 2.62 -29.95 19.52
C MET A 30 2.02 -31.28 19.07
N ARG A 31 2.35 -31.78 17.87
CA ARG A 31 1.95 -33.11 17.41
C ARG A 31 2.53 -34.22 18.26
N GLU A 32 3.78 -34.11 18.68
CA GLU A 32 4.38 -35.09 19.59
C GLU A 32 3.72 -35.07 20.97
N VAL A 33 3.37 -33.89 21.49
CA VAL A 33 2.58 -33.76 22.73
C VAL A 33 1.16 -34.32 22.56
N ASP A 34 0.57 -34.20 21.37
CA ASP A 34 -0.77 -34.73 21.08
C ASP A 34 -0.81 -36.26 21.09
N LYS A 35 0.27 -36.90 20.64
CA LYS A 35 0.48 -38.36 20.69
C LYS A 35 0.73 -38.89 22.10
N LEU A 36 1.01 -38.03 23.09
CA LEU A 36 1.20 -38.47 24.46
C LEU A 36 -0.14 -38.91 25.06
N ASP A 37 -0.16 -40.13 25.54
CA ASP A 37 -1.28 -40.72 26.24
C ASP A 37 -1.08 -40.68 27.76
N LYS A 38 -2.14 -40.98 28.50
CA LYS A 38 -2.12 -40.97 29.97
C LYS A 38 -1.17 -42.02 30.55
N SER A 39 -0.90 -43.12 29.83
CA SER A 39 0.04 -44.15 30.27
C SER A 39 1.48 -43.62 30.28
N SER A 40 1.91 -42.95 29.21
CA SER A 40 3.22 -42.30 29.08
C SER A 40 3.50 -41.30 30.20
N ILE A 41 2.49 -40.54 30.63
CA ILE A 41 2.60 -39.60 31.75
C ILE A 41 2.68 -40.33 33.10
N THR A 42 1.95 -41.45 33.23
CA THR A 42 1.97 -42.27 34.45
C THR A 42 3.34 -42.95 34.64
N GLU A 43 4.02 -43.33 33.55
CA GLU A 43 5.40 -43.85 33.60
C GLU A 43 6.38 -42.82 34.18
N ILE A 44 6.31 -41.56 33.74
CA ILE A 44 7.15 -40.49 34.32
C ILE A 44 6.81 -40.27 35.80
N LYS A 45 5.53 -40.33 36.17
CA LYS A 45 5.08 -40.18 37.56
C LYS A 45 5.57 -41.33 38.46
N ALA A 46 5.72 -42.53 37.91
CA ALA A 46 6.11 -43.72 38.66
C ALA A 46 7.56 -43.68 39.16
N TYR A 47 8.41 -42.80 38.63
CA TYR A 47 9.76 -42.62 39.16
C TYR A 47 9.75 -42.20 40.64
N SER A 48 10.43 -42.98 41.47
CA SER A 48 10.70 -42.65 42.88
C SER A 48 11.76 -41.55 42.98
N LYS A 49 12.79 -41.63 42.14
CA LYS A 49 13.82 -40.60 41.92
C LYS A 49 13.96 -40.37 40.42
N PRO A 50 13.62 -39.18 39.88
CA PRO A 50 13.68 -38.94 38.44
C PRO A 50 15.13 -38.94 37.95
N PRO A 51 15.41 -39.45 36.75
CA PRO A 51 16.69 -39.23 36.08
C PRO A 51 16.95 -37.71 35.93
N PRO A 52 18.21 -37.24 36.03
CA PRO A 52 18.53 -35.81 35.94
C PRO A 52 18.01 -35.12 34.68
N ALA A 53 17.95 -35.84 33.54
CA ALA A 53 17.39 -35.32 32.30
C ALA A 53 15.87 -35.07 32.41
N VAL A 54 15.12 -36.03 32.97
CA VAL A 54 13.66 -35.94 33.15
C VAL A 54 13.30 -34.85 34.16
N GLU A 55 14.07 -34.73 35.24
CA GLU A 55 13.87 -33.69 36.25
C GLU A 55 14.05 -32.27 35.67
N LYS A 56 15.07 -32.07 34.83
CA LYS A 56 15.28 -30.81 34.12
C LYS A 56 14.15 -30.49 33.15
N VAL A 57 13.67 -31.47 32.39
CA VAL A 57 12.55 -31.28 31.43
C VAL A 57 11.31 -30.87 32.18
N LEU A 58 10.99 -31.56 33.26
CA LEU A 58 9.79 -31.29 34.01
C LEU A 58 9.88 -29.94 34.75
N SER A 59 11.06 -29.57 35.25
CA SER A 59 11.32 -28.23 35.79
C SER A 59 11.07 -27.15 34.73
N CYS A 60 11.51 -27.39 33.50
CA CYS A 60 11.30 -26.48 32.37
C CYS A 60 9.80 -26.33 32.03
N VAL A 61 9.04 -27.43 31.97
CA VAL A 61 7.59 -27.41 31.77
C VAL A 61 6.88 -26.66 32.90
N MET A 62 7.27 -26.88 34.16
CA MET A 62 6.70 -26.16 35.31
C MET A 62 6.96 -24.66 35.26
N ILE A 63 8.16 -24.24 34.82
CA ILE A 63 8.49 -22.82 34.62
C ILE A 63 7.58 -22.19 33.57
N LEU A 64 7.36 -22.88 32.43
CA LEU A 64 6.46 -22.41 31.37
C LEU A 64 5.02 -22.30 31.85
N MET A 65 4.56 -23.26 32.67
CA MET A 65 3.23 -23.22 33.30
C MET A 65 3.13 -22.25 34.49
N GLY A 66 4.22 -21.59 34.89
CA GLY A 66 4.25 -20.68 36.04
C GLY A 66 4.06 -21.37 37.39
N LYS A 67 4.36 -22.67 37.50
CA LYS A 67 4.27 -23.47 38.72
C LYS A 67 5.65 -23.64 39.38
N PRO A 68 5.71 -24.00 40.69
CA PRO A 68 6.98 -24.30 41.37
C PRO A 68 7.73 -25.46 40.71
N THR A 69 9.05 -25.37 40.68
CA THR A 69 9.94 -26.33 39.97
C THR A 69 10.24 -27.60 40.76
N ASP A 70 9.78 -27.71 42.00
CA ASP A 70 10.10 -28.86 42.86
C ASP A 70 9.49 -30.15 42.30
N TRP A 71 10.25 -31.24 42.37
CA TRP A 71 9.80 -32.56 41.90
C TRP A 71 8.45 -32.97 42.50
N SER A 72 8.21 -32.68 43.79
CA SER A 72 6.93 -32.97 44.45
C SER A 72 5.75 -32.23 43.81
N ASN A 73 5.93 -30.95 43.47
CA ASN A 73 4.92 -30.13 42.80
C ASN A 73 4.71 -30.59 41.37
N ALA A 74 5.80 -30.95 40.70
CA ALA A 74 5.78 -31.44 39.33
C ALA A 74 5.09 -32.82 39.23
N LYS A 75 5.36 -33.73 40.18
CA LYS A 75 4.69 -35.04 40.31
C LYS A 75 3.20 -34.90 40.60
N ARG A 76 2.80 -33.87 41.36
CA ARG A 76 1.38 -33.52 41.56
C ARG A 76 0.75 -33.01 40.27
N ALA A 77 1.44 -32.16 39.51
CA ALA A 77 0.96 -31.66 38.22
C ALA A 77 0.80 -32.78 37.18
N LEU A 78 1.72 -33.75 37.11
CA LEU A 78 1.59 -34.93 36.25
C LEU A 78 0.41 -35.84 36.65
N GLY A 79 -0.07 -35.76 37.88
CA GLY A 79 -1.24 -36.49 38.35
C GLY A 79 -2.58 -35.84 37.99
N ASP A 80 -2.57 -34.60 37.52
CA ASP A 80 -3.77 -33.87 37.12
C ASP A 80 -4.26 -34.39 35.76
N THR A 81 -5.54 -34.75 35.68
CA THR A 81 -6.20 -35.16 34.44
C THR A 81 -6.18 -34.07 33.37
N ASN A 82 -6.08 -32.80 33.77
CA ASN A 82 -6.05 -31.66 32.84
C ASN A 82 -4.64 -31.28 32.39
N PHE A 83 -3.59 -31.96 32.85
CA PHE A 83 -2.21 -31.61 32.53
C PHE A 83 -1.93 -31.58 31.02
N LEU A 84 -2.33 -32.65 30.30
CA LEU A 84 -2.18 -32.72 28.85
C LEU A 84 -3.04 -31.68 28.13
N SER A 85 -4.28 -31.45 28.59
CA SER A 85 -5.15 -30.41 28.03
C SER A 85 -4.56 -29.01 28.20
N ASN A 86 -3.94 -28.72 29.34
CA ASN A 86 -3.29 -27.45 29.62
C ASN A 86 -2.01 -27.25 28.78
N LEU A 87 -1.29 -28.32 28.46
CA LEU A 87 -0.16 -28.30 27.53
C LEU A 87 -0.59 -28.00 26.09
N LYS A 88 -1.68 -28.65 25.63
CA LYS A 88 -2.22 -28.47 24.28
C LYS A 88 -2.82 -27.07 24.07
N ASN A 89 -3.52 -26.56 25.09
CA ASN A 89 -4.15 -25.24 25.08
C ASN A 89 -3.26 -24.14 25.67
N PHE A 90 -1.94 -24.37 25.74
CA PHE A 90 -1.03 -23.39 26.33
C PHE A 90 -1.00 -22.11 25.49
N ASP A 91 -1.11 -20.96 26.17
CA ASP A 91 -1.01 -19.64 25.54
C ASP A 91 0.45 -19.34 25.16
N LYS A 92 0.80 -19.76 23.95
CA LYS A 92 2.11 -19.56 23.33
C LYS A 92 2.44 -18.10 23.03
N ASP A 93 1.44 -17.22 22.96
CA ASP A 93 1.60 -15.82 22.60
C ASP A 93 1.86 -14.94 23.83
N ASN A 94 1.44 -15.38 25.03
CA ASN A 94 1.57 -14.64 26.29
C ASN A 94 2.53 -15.29 27.30
N VAL A 95 3.71 -15.73 26.85
CA VAL A 95 4.71 -16.32 27.75
C VAL A 95 5.47 -15.22 28.50
N LYS A 96 5.48 -15.29 29.83
CA LYS A 96 6.20 -14.33 30.68
C LYS A 96 7.71 -14.32 30.37
N GLU A 97 8.30 -13.13 30.26
CA GLU A 97 9.74 -12.97 29.96
C GLU A 97 10.66 -13.66 30.98
N ILE A 98 10.25 -13.67 32.25
CA ILE A 98 10.96 -14.37 33.33
C ILE A 98 11.00 -15.89 33.04
N ALA A 99 9.92 -16.45 32.51
CA ALA A 99 9.86 -17.86 32.14
C ALA A 99 10.78 -18.14 30.94
N ILE A 100 10.72 -17.32 29.88
CA ILE A 100 11.59 -17.45 28.69
C ILE A 100 13.07 -17.41 29.08
N SER A 101 13.46 -16.47 29.95
CA SER A 101 14.85 -16.29 30.39
C SER A 101 15.35 -17.46 31.23
N LYS A 102 14.49 -18.03 32.07
CA LYS A 102 14.80 -19.24 32.85
C LYS A 102 14.93 -20.46 31.92
N VAL A 103 13.99 -20.64 30.99
CA VAL A 103 13.99 -21.73 30.00
C VAL A 103 15.22 -21.67 29.10
N LYS A 104 15.67 -20.48 28.70
CA LYS A 104 16.90 -20.28 27.92
C LYS A 104 18.11 -20.97 28.55
N LYS A 105 18.27 -20.89 29.87
CA LYS A 105 19.38 -21.54 30.61
C LYS A 105 19.35 -23.07 30.50
N PHE A 106 18.16 -23.66 30.39
CA PHE A 106 18.01 -25.10 30.19
C PHE A 106 18.26 -25.49 28.74
N VAL A 107 17.67 -24.74 27.80
CA VAL A 107 17.79 -24.97 26.35
C VAL A 107 19.22 -24.79 25.83
N SER A 108 20.01 -23.87 26.41
CA SER A 108 21.42 -23.68 26.05
C SER A 108 22.36 -24.79 26.54
N ASN A 109 21.89 -25.72 27.38
CA ASN A 109 22.71 -26.82 27.86
C ASN A 109 22.64 -27.99 26.85
N PRO A 110 23.77 -28.44 26.27
CA PRO A 110 23.79 -29.54 25.30
C PRO A 110 23.17 -30.84 25.83
N SER A 111 23.26 -31.09 27.14
CA SER A 111 22.66 -32.26 27.79
C SER A 111 21.12 -32.21 27.89
N PHE A 112 20.50 -31.16 27.34
CA PHE A 112 19.05 -30.95 27.28
C PHE A 112 18.54 -31.07 25.84
N SER A 113 19.01 -32.09 25.11
CA SER A 113 18.49 -32.40 23.77
C SER A 113 17.24 -33.29 23.86
N ALA A 114 16.29 -33.06 22.95
CA ALA A 114 15.13 -33.93 22.77
C ALA A 114 15.56 -35.37 22.45
N GLU A 115 16.66 -35.56 21.72
CA GLU A 115 17.16 -36.88 21.33
C GLU A 115 17.71 -37.67 22.52
N GLU A 116 18.51 -37.05 23.38
CA GLU A 116 19.04 -37.68 24.59
C GLU A 116 17.93 -38.00 25.59
N THR A 117 16.96 -37.10 25.72
CA THR A 117 15.82 -37.30 26.61
C THR A 117 14.90 -38.41 26.11
N THR A 118 14.72 -38.53 24.79
CA THR A 118 13.91 -39.61 24.17
C THR A 118 14.49 -41.00 24.46
N LYS A 119 15.83 -41.14 24.55
CA LYS A 119 16.49 -42.40 24.94
C LYS A 119 16.15 -42.85 26.35
N VAL A 120 15.87 -41.89 27.26
CA VAL A 120 15.50 -42.18 28.65
C VAL A 120 13.99 -42.40 28.78
N SER A 121 13.19 -41.54 28.15
CA SER A 121 11.74 -41.65 28.13
C SER A 121 11.19 -40.92 26.91
N LYS A 122 10.38 -41.60 26.10
CA LYS A 122 9.72 -41.02 24.92
C LYS A 122 8.86 -39.81 25.30
N ALA A 123 8.15 -39.93 26.41
CA ALA A 123 7.29 -38.87 26.94
C ALA A 123 8.10 -37.64 27.37
N ALA A 124 9.23 -37.84 28.05
CA ALA A 124 10.12 -36.74 28.41
C ALA A 124 10.77 -36.09 27.18
N GLY A 125 11.09 -36.88 26.15
CA GLY A 125 11.55 -36.38 24.85
C GLY A 125 10.57 -35.43 24.17
N ALA A 126 9.29 -35.82 24.09
CA ALA A 126 8.23 -35.00 23.52
C ALA A 126 8.03 -33.69 24.31
N LEU A 127 8.03 -33.76 25.65
CA LEU A 127 7.95 -32.56 26.50
C LEU A 127 9.18 -31.65 26.35
N CYS A 128 10.37 -32.23 26.15
CA CYS A 128 11.59 -31.48 25.88
C CYS A 128 11.47 -30.71 24.56
N ALA A 129 11.09 -31.39 23.48
CA ALA A 129 10.87 -30.77 22.16
C ALA A 129 9.82 -29.65 22.23
N TRP A 130 8.74 -29.84 23.01
CA TRP A 130 7.74 -28.81 23.26
C TRP A 130 8.32 -27.57 23.96
N CYS A 131 9.13 -27.74 25.02
CA CYS A 131 9.79 -26.61 25.68
C CYS A 131 10.71 -25.83 24.74
N HIS A 132 11.48 -26.53 23.90
CA HIS A 132 12.37 -25.92 22.89
C HIS A 132 11.56 -25.12 21.86
N ALA A 133 10.48 -25.69 21.34
CA ALA A 133 9.66 -25.05 20.33
C ALA A 133 8.90 -23.83 20.87
N ILE A 134 8.39 -23.90 22.11
CA ILE A 134 7.76 -22.75 22.79
C ILE A 134 8.79 -21.64 23.04
N HIS A 135 10.03 -21.98 23.45
CA HIS A 135 11.09 -21.00 23.62
C HIS A 135 11.43 -20.28 22.31
N MET A 136 11.60 -21.03 21.23
CA MET A 136 11.90 -20.51 19.90
C MET A 136 10.76 -19.61 19.39
N TYR A 137 9.52 -20.08 19.47
CA TYR A 137 8.35 -19.30 19.06
C TYR A 137 8.19 -18.02 19.89
N ALA A 138 8.32 -18.09 21.22
CA ALA A 138 8.18 -16.91 22.07
C ALA A 138 9.28 -15.87 21.81
N GLY A 139 10.50 -16.30 21.49
CA GLY A 139 11.58 -15.41 21.06
C GLY A 139 11.26 -14.70 19.74
N VAL A 140 10.91 -15.48 18.72
CA VAL A 140 10.54 -14.96 17.39
C VAL A 140 9.31 -14.06 17.44
N SER A 141 8.26 -14.46 18.16
CA SER A 141 7.03 -13.68 18.31
C SER A 141 7.32 -12.31 18.94
N LYS A 142 8.22 -12.24 19.91
CA LYS A 142 8.65 -10.96 20.53
C LYS A 142 9.40 -10.05 19.54
N GLU A 143 10.21 -10.60 18.65
CA GLU A 143 10.91 -9.82 17.62
C GLU A 143 9.98 -9.42 16.46
N VAL A 144 9.02 -10.27 16.13
CA VAL A 144 8.05 -10.06 15.04
C VAL A 144 6.94 -9.09 15.46
N ALA A 145 6.53 -9.05 16.73
CA ALA A 145 5.49 -8.15 17.23
C ALA A 145 5.75 -6.65 16.92
N PRO A 146 6.92 -6.06 17.25
CA PRO A 146 7.21 -4.68 16.89
C PRO A 146 7.35 -4.49 15.38
N LYS A 147 7.90 -5.46 14.64
CA LYS A 147 7.98 -5.42 13.17
C LYS A 147 6.59 -5.36 12.54
N ARG A 148 5.64 -6.17 13.01
CA ARG A 148 4.23 -6.16 12.55
C ARG A 148 3.51 -4.86 12.89
N ALA A 149 3.72 -4.32 14.10
CA ALA A 149 3.13 -3.05 14.48
C ALA A 149 3.66 -1.89 13.61
N SER A 150 4.98 -1.87 13.38
CA SER A 150 5.63 -0.91 12.48
C SER A 150 5.14 -1.06 11.04
N LEU A 151 5.05 -2.29 10.54
CA LEU A 151 4.53 -2.59 9.20
C LEU A 151 3.09 -2.08 9.03
N LYS A 152 2.21 -2.35 10.00
CA LYS A 152 0.83 -1.87 9.96
C LYS A 152 0.76 -0.34 9.88
N ALA A 153 1.51 0.36 10.73
CA ALA A 153 1.56 1.82 10.71
C ALA A 153 2.12 2.37 9.38
N ALA A 154 3.15 1.72 8.83
CA ALA A 154 3.74 2.10 7.56
C ALA A 154 2.79 1.86 6.37
N GLN A 155 2.04 0.75 6.38
CA GLN A 155 1.00 0.45 5.38
C GLN A 155 -0.15 1.46 5.44
N GLU A 156 -0.63 1.83 6.63
CA GLU A 156 -1.64 2.87 6.80
C GLU A 156 -1.16 4.22 6.26
N SER A 157 0.08 4.61 6.58
CA SER A 157 0.69 5.84 6.03
C SER A 157 0.82 5.80 4.51
N LEU A 158 1.22 4.64 3.96
CA LEU A 158 1.37 4.44 2.52
C LEU A 158 0.02 4.57 1.81
N ALA A 159 -1.04 3.96 2.35
CA ALA A 159 -2.38 4.02 1.80
C ALA A 159 -2.89 5.47 1.68
N VAL A 160 -2.71 6.28 2.74
CA VAL A 160 -3.07 7.71 2.74
C VAL A 160 -2.30 8.47 1.65
N LYS A 161 -0.99 8.22 1.52
CA LYS A 161 -0.15 8.86 0.49
C LYS A 161 -0.57 8.44 -0.93
N GLN A 162 -0.92 7.17 -1.13
CA GLN A 162 -1.36 6.66 -2.43
C GLN A 162 -2.70 7.26 -2.85
N GLU A 163 -3.63 7.40 -1.91
CA GLU A 163 -4.92 8.05 -2.15
C GLU A 163 -4.73 9.53 -2.50
N ALA A 164 -3.89 10.25 -1.76
CA ALA A 164 -3.54 11.64 -2.06
C ALA A 164 -2.89 11.78 -3.44
N LEU A 165 -2.00 10.86 -3.82
CA LEU A 165 -1.40 10.82 -5.15
C LEU A 165 -2.44 10.59 -6.25
N SER A 166 -3.41 9.69 -6.03
CA SER A 166 -4.48 9.44 -7.00
C SER A 166 -5.30 10.70 -7.24
N ARG A 167 -5.74 11.36 -6.16
CA ARG A 167 -6.47 12.63 -6.25
C ARG A 167 -5.68 13.71 -6.98
N ALA A 168 -4.38 13.84 -6.69
CA ALA A 168 -3.53 14.82 -7.37
C ALA A 168 -3.37 14.52 -8.87
N LYS A 169 -3.25 13.24 -9.26
CA LYS A 169 -3.17 12.82 -10.66
C LYS A 169 -4.48 13.09 -11.41
N GLU A 170 -5.62 12.82 -10.81
CA GLU A 170 -6.94 13.13 -11.38
C GLU A 170 -7.14 14.64 -11.56
N ALA A 171 -6.78 15.43 -10.55
CA ALA A 171 -6.83 16.89 -10.63
C ALA A 171 -5.92 17.41 -11.76
N LEU A 172 -4.70 16.87 -11.88
CA LEU A 172 -3.78 17.22 -12.96
C LEU A 172 -4.36 16.88 -14.34
N ALA A 173 -4.93 15.68 -14.51
CA ALA A 173 -5.55 15.26 -15.76
C ALA A 173 -6.69 16.21 -16.17
N ASN A 174 -7.53 16.62 -15.21
CA ASN A 174 -8.60 17.58 -15.44
C ASN A 174 -8.09 18.96 -15.85
N VAL A 175 -7.01 19.45 -15.22
CA VAL A 175 -6.40 20.74 -15.58
C VAL A 175 -5.77 20.67 -16.97
N VAL A 176 -5.04 19.60 -17.29
CA VAL A 176 -4.45 19.39 -18.61
C VAL A 176 -5.51 19.37 -19.71
N ALA A 177 -6.63 18.67 -19.48
CA ALA A 177 -7.76 18.66 -20.41
C ALA A 177 -8.37 20.06 -20.62
N LYS A 178 -8.54 20.83 -19.53
CA LYS A 178 -9.03 22.22 -19.60
C LYS A 178 -8.09 23.12 -20.38
N VAL A 179 -6.78 23.03 -20.13
CA VAL A 179 -5.75 23.81 -20.84
C VAL A 179 -5.76 23.48 -22.32
N SER A 180 -5.85 22.19 -22.68
CA SER A 180 -5.92 21.76 -24.08
C SER A 180 -7.15 22.36 -24.79
N ARG A 181 -8.33 22.30 -24.17
CA ARG A 181 -9.56 22.89 -24.72
C ARG A 181 -9.49 24.42 -24.85
N LEU A 182 -8.89 25.11 -23.86
CA LEU A 182 -8.72 26.56 -23.92
C LEU A 182 -7.74 26.95 -25.03
N LYS A 183 -6.67 26.17 -25.21
CA LYS A 183 -5.71 26.37 -26.29
C LYS A 183 -6.38 26.24 -27.66
N GLU A 184 -7.17 25.19 -27.87
CA GLU A 184 -7.92 25.01 -29.11
C GLU A 184 -8.87 26.18 -29.39
N LYS A 185 -9.64 26.63 -28.39
CA LYS A 185 -10.51 27.81 -28.53
C LYS A 185 -9.74 29.09 -28.82
N TYR A 186 -8.59 29.26 -28.18
CA TYR A 186 -7.72 30.41 -28.41
C TYR A 186 -7.20 30.42 -29.85
N ASP A 187 -6.69 29.28 -30.33
CA ASP A 187 -6.15 29.15 -31.69
C ASP A 187 -7.25 29.41 -32.75
N LEU A 188 -8.47 28.88 -32.54
CA LEU A 188 -9.64 29.18 -33.39
C LEU A 188 -10.01 30.67 -33.39
N SER A 189 -10.10 31.29 -32.22
CA SER A 189 -10.47 32.71 -32.10
C SER A 189 -9.41 33.63 -32.69
N VAL A 190 -8.13 33.29 -32.54
CA VAL A 190 -7.03 34.03 -33.18
C VAL A 190 -7.07 33.87 -34.69
N GLY A 191 -7.36 32.66 -35.19
CA GLY A 191 -7.58 32.40 -36.61
C GLY A 191 -8.70 33.27 -37.19
N GLU A 192 -9.87 33.28 -36.54
CA GLU A 192 -11.01 34.09 -37.00
C GLU A 192 -10.74 35.60 -36.91
N LYS A 193 -10.10 36.05 -35.83
CA LYS A 193 -9.68 37.45 -35.71
C LYS A 193 -8.77 37.86 -36.87
N ASN A 194 -7.80 37.02 -37.22
CA ASN A 194 -6.88 37.30 -38.32
C ASN A 194 -7.60 37.30 -39.68
N ARG A 195 -8.55 36.38 -39.89
CA ARG A 195 -9.40 36.32 -41.09
C ARG A 195 -10.23 37.60 -41.25
N LEU A 196 -10.96 38.01 -40.22
CA LEU A 196 -11.78 39.23 -40.23
C LEU A 196 -10.92 40.47 -40.42
N LYS A 197 -9.74 40.52 -39.81
CA LYS A 197 -8.81 41.64 -39.99
C LYS A 197 -8.32 41.73 -41.44
N GLN A 198 -8.05 40.60 -42.09
CA GLN A 198 -7.69 40.58 -43.51
C GLN A 198 -8.86 41.03 -44.39
N GLU A 199 -10.06 40.53 -44.15
CA GLU A 199 -11.27 40.92 -44.90
C GLU A 199 -11.59 42.41 -44.75
N ALA A 200 -11.41 42.97 -43.55
CA ALA A 200 -11.58 44.41 -43.29
C ALA A 200 -10.58 45.25 -44.09
N ASN A 201 -9.29 44.85 -44.10
CA ASN A 201 -8.27 45.53 -44.89
C ASN A 201 -8.60 45.47 -46.40
N ASP A 202 -9.02 44.31 -46.91
CA ASP A 202 -9.39 44.13 -48.32
C ASP A 202 -10.60 45.00 -48.72
N LEU A 203 -11.55 45.19 -47.81
CA LEU A 203 -12.71 46.07 -48.01
C LEU A 203 -12.30 47.55 -47.97
N GLU A 204 -11.41 47.93 -47.06
CA GLU A 204 -10.87 49.29 -46.97
C GLU A 204 -10.10 49.66 -48.25
N ASP A 205 -9.28 48.74 -48.76
CA ASP A 205 -8.56 48.90 -50.02
C ASP A 205 -9.50 49.06 -51.23
N LYS A 206 -10.68 48.45 -51.21
CA LYS A 206 -11.71 48.61 -52.26
C LYS A 206 -12.56 49.87 -52.08
N LEU A 207 -12.82 50.27 -50.84
CA LEU A 207 -13.61 51.45 -50.52
C LEU A 207 -12.91 52.74 -51.00
N ASN A 208 -11.60 52.81 -50.79
CA ASN A 208 -10.79 53.97 -51.14
C ASN A 208 -10.90 54.40 -52.64
N PRO A 209 -10.76 53.49 -53.64
CA PRO A 209 -11.03 53.83 -55.03
C PRO A 209 -12.50 54.13 -55.33
N ALA A 210 -13.45 53.41 -54.71
CA ALA A 210 -14.87 53.62 -54.93
C ALA A 210 -15.31 55.02 -54.50
N GLU A 211 -14.82 55.51 -53.36
CA GLU A 211 -15.08 56.86 -52.85
C GLU A 211 -14.53 57.93 -53.81
N LYS A 212 -13.33 57.72 -54.35
CA LYS A 212 -12.74 58.60 -55.37
C LYS A 212 -13.57 58.62 -56.66
N LEU A 213 -14.04 57.46 -57.11
CA LEU A 213 -14.92 57.36 -58.28
C LEU A 213 -16.24 58.09 -58.06
N ILE A 214 -16.91 57.88 -56.92
CA ILE A 214 -18.18 58.58 -56.60
C ILE A 214 -17.98 60.09 -56.59
N THR A 215 -16.89 60.56 -55.97
CA THR A 215 -16.57 62.00 -55.91
C THR A 215 -16.32 62.56 -57.31
N GLY A 216 -15.59 61.83 -58.16
CA GLY A 216 -15.36 62.21 -59.56
C GLY A 216 -16.63 62.20 -60.41
N LEU A 217 -17.47 61.16 -60.28
CA LEU A 217 -18.74 61.03 -61.00
C LEU A 217 -19.74 62.11 -60.59
N GLY A 218 -19.77 62.57 -59.35
CA GLY A 218 -20.64 63.67 -58.92
C GLY A 218 -20.35 64.98 -59.67
N GLY A 219 -19.07 65.25 -59.94
CA GLY A 219 -18.63 66.37 -60.78
C GLY A 219 -19.04 66.21 -62.24
N GLU A 220 -18.79 65.03 -62.83
CA GLU A 220 -19.19 64.72 -64.21
C GLU A 220 -20.71 64.73 -64.41
N TYR A 221 -21.48 64.23 -63.45
CA TYR A 221 -22.95 64.26 -63.48
C TYR A 221 -23.48 65.70 -63.55
N SER A 222 -22.93 66.60 -62.75
CA SER A 222 -23.28 68.02 -62.76
C SER A 222 -22.97 68.64 -64.13
N ARG A 223 -21.77 68.35 -64.67
CA ARG A 223 -21.34 68.82 -66.00
C ARG A 223 -22.20 68.28 -67.14
N TRP A 224 -22.57 67.00 -67.11
CA TRP A 224 -23.45 66.39 -68.10
C TRP A 224 -24.87 66.96 -68.03
N THR A 225 -25.38 67.20 -66.83
CA THR A 225 -26.70 67.84 -66.62
C THR A 225 -26.71 69.24 -67.21
N GLU A 226 -25.67 70.04 -66.97
CA GLU A 226 -25.52 71.36 -67.61
C GLU A 226 -25.42 71.25 -69.13
N SER A 227 -24.63 70.29 -69.63
CA SER A 227 -24.44 70.07 -71.08
C SER A 227 -25.74 69.67 -71.79
N VAL A 228 -26.55 68.79 -71.18
CA VAL A 228 -27.87 68.40 -71.71
C VAL A 228 -28.80 69.62 -71.74
N GLY A 229 -28.86 70.41 -70.66
CA GLY A 229 -29.67 71.62 -70.64
C GLY A 229 -29.24 72.67 -71.67
N LEU A 230 -27.94 72.78 -71.97
CA LEU A 230 -27.44 73.62 -73.07
C LEU A 230 -27.85 73.07 -74.44
N LEU A 231 -27.72 71.77 -74.66
CA LEU A 231 -28.11 71.12 -75.92
C LEU A 231 -29.61 71.21 -76.18
N GLU A 232 -30.47 71.07 -75.17
CA GLU A 232 -31.93 71.26 -75.29
C GLU A 232 -32.28 72.69 -75.73
N LYS A 233 -31.59 73.69 -75.20
CA LYS A 233 -31.73 75.09 -75.66
C LYS A 233 -31.27 75.25 -77.11
N SER A 234 -30.12 74.69 -77.47
CA SER A 234 -29.62 74.73 -78.85
C SER A 234 -30.56 74.03 -79.84
N ILE A 235 -31.19 72.91 -79.45
CA ILE A 235 -32.22 72.23 -80.28
C ILE A 235 -33.41 73.15 -80.53
N THR A 236 -33.84 73.90 -79.52
CA THR A 236 -34.96 74.85 -79.66
C THR A 236 -34.59 76.02 -80.59
N ASN A 237 -33.34 76.47 -80.54
CA ASN A 237 -32.85 77.59 -81.35
C ASN A 237 -32.42 77.16 -82.77
N VAL A 238 -32.28 75.86 -83.03
CA VAL A 238 -31.74 75.34 -84.30
C VAL A 238 -32.57 75.74 -85.52
N THR A 239 -33.89 75.89 -85.37
CA THR A 239 -34.76 76.36 -86.46
C THR A 239 -34.58 77.85 -86.77
N GLY A 240 -34.09 78.63 -85.81
CA GLY A 240 -33.77 80.06 -85.98
C GLY A 240 -32.33 80.31 -86.44
N ASP A 241 -31.38 79.49 -86.00
CA ASP A 241 -29.97 79.62 -86.36
C ASP A 241 -29.63 79.08 -87.78
N ALA A 242 -30.53 78.31 -88.40
CA ALA A 242 -30.36 77.74 -89.74
C ALA A 242 -31.01 78.55 -90.88
N LEU A 243 -31.54 79.74 -90.59
CA LEU A 243 -32.17 80.70 -91.52
C LEU A 243 -31.28 81.92 -91.72
#